data_AF-A0A0J5WJN3-F1
#
_entry.id   AF-A0A0J5WJN3-F1
#
_cell.length_a   1.000
_cell.length_b   1.000
_cell.length_c   1.000
_cell.angle_alpha   90.00
_cell.angle_beta   90.00
_cell.angle_gamma   90.00
#
_symmetry.space_group_name_H-M   'P 1'
#
loop_
_entity.id
_entity.type
_entity.pdbx_description
1 polymer ?
#
loop_
_entity_poly.entity_id
_entity_poly.type
_entity_poly.pdbx_seq_one_letter_code
_entity_poly.pdbx_strand_id
1 'polypeptide(L)'
;MMGATSKRRCANRRPLRPMPNRTTLIEATIDRVDTNLIRVKADIRKTPSYRVTMQNVCYFVTASDVDEDAFKQIEQLKPGMPVRACTFEHRGRRRIAWIRSDKLAIAPYDVVAQTRRNLSLLAWASCLLVLSMGLAAAALHSGWAFVSALATVAGIVTLMGTLLAIGGLSDLIFQPQRREAQQSWPGAPSGFDVERSRP
;
A
#
# COMPACT_ATOMS: atom_id res chain seq x y z
N MET A 1 -12.13 57.40 26.46
CA MET A 1 -11.81 56.48 25.34
C MET A 1 -11.85 55.05 25.88
N MET A 2 -13.00 54.37 25.69
CA MET A 2 -13.24 53.01 26.19
C MET A 2 -12.78 51.98 25.16
N GLY A 3 -11.90 51.07 25.56
CA GLY A 3 -11.41 49.96 24.74
C GLY A 3 -12.43 48.83 24.63
N ALA A 4 -12.79 48.47 23.40
CA ALA A 4 -13.61 47.30 23.11
C ALA A 4 -12.75 46.02 23.09
N THR A 5 -13.00 45.10 24.01
CA THR A 5 -12.39 43.76 23.99
C THR A 5 -13.31 42.78 23.25
N SER A 6 -12.95 42.47 22.01
CA SER A 6 -13.60 41.42 21.20
C SER A 6 -13.21 40.03 21.74
N LYS A 7 -14.10 39.41 22.53
CA LYS A 7 -13.98 37.98 22.88
C LYS A 7 -14.20 37.11 21.65
N ARG A 8 -13.12 36.59 21.06
CA ARG A 8 -13.19 35.51 20.05
C ARG A 8 -13.81 34.27 20.72
N ARG A 9 -15.03 33.91 20.30
CA ARG A 9 -15.61 32.60 20.61
C ARG A 9 -14.70 31.52 20.04
N CYS A 10 -13.99 30.82 20.91
CA CYS A 10 -13.30 29.59 20.57
C CYS A 10 -14.36 28.58 20.15
N ALA A 11 -14.42 28.26 18.85
CA ALA A 11 -15.30 27.22 18.35
C ALA A 11 -14.89 25.90 19.00
N ASN A 12 -15.79 25.32 19.78
CA ASN A 12 -15.67 24.00 20.37
C ASN A 12 -15.52 22.97 19.24
N ARG A 13 -14.28 22.73 18.79
CA ARG A 13 -13.94 21.60 17.91
C ARG A 13 -14.09 20.35 18.76
N ARG A 14 -15.27 19.72 18.68
CA ARG A 14 -15.45 18.34 19.15
C ARG A 14 -14.31 17.51 18.55
N PRO A 15 -13.56 16.75 19.34
CA PRO A 15 -12.59 15.82 18.77
C PRO A 15 -13.34 14.90 17.81
N LEU A 16 -12.88 14.85 16.56
CA LEU A 16 -13.32 13.86 15.60
C LEU A 16 -13.22 12.50 16.29
N ARG A 17 -14.32 11.75 16.38
CA ARG A 17 -14.27 10.38 16.90
C ARG A 17 -13.14 9.66 16.15
N PRO A 18 -12.23 8.94 16.84
CA PRO A 18 -11.26 8.11 16.16
C PRO A 18 -12.05 7.18 15.23
N MET A 19 -11.73 7.21 13.93
CA MET A 19 -12.23 6.17 13.05
C MET A 19 -11.76 4.83 13.61
N PRO A 20 -12.62 3.79 13.64
CA PRO A 20 -12.19 2.47 14.07
C PRO A 20 -10.99 2.04 13.20
N ASN A 21 -9.89 1.65 13.84
CA ASN A 21 -8.73 1.12 13.14
C ASN A 21 -9.18 -0.04 12.26
N ARG A 22 -8.78 -0.01 10.99
CA ARG A 22 -9.09 -1.06 10.01
C ARG A 22 -8.06 -2.18 10.06
N THR A 23 -6.97 -1.94 10.79
CA THR A 23 -5.96 -2.93 11.13
C THR A 23 -6.07 -3.38 12.58
N THR A 24 -5.75 -4.66 12.81
CA THR A 24 -5.70 -5.30 14.12
C THR A 24 -4.31 -5.90 14.33
N LEU A 25 -3.66 -5.51 15.42
CA LEU A 25 -2.40 -6.10 15.85
C LEU A 25 -2.69 -7.37 16.65
N ILE A 26 -2.01 -8.46 16.29
CA ILE A 26 -2.18 -9.77 16.93
C ILE A 26 -0.80 -10.28 17.33
N GLU A 27 -0.70 -10.79 18.55
CA GLU A 27 0.48 -11.48 19.07
C GLU A 27 0.13 -12.97 19.17
N ALA A 28 0.83 -13.80 18.42
CA ALA A 28 0.49 -15.21 18.31
C ALA A 28 1.69 -16.08 17.95
N THR A 29 1.58 -17.36 18.24
CA THR A 29 2.45 -18.39 17.65
C THR A 29 1.88 -18.84 16.32
N ILE A 30 2.74 -19.09 15.35
CA ILE A 30 2.33 -19.68 14.07
C ILE A 30 1.98 -21.14 14.29
N ASP A 31 0.76 -21.53 13.92
CA ASP A 31 0.32 -22.92 14.01
C ASP A 31 0.71 -23.68 12.74
N ARG A 32 0.45 -23.07 11.57
CA ARG A 32 0.70 -23.66 10.25
C ARG A 32 0.96 -22.59 9.18
N VAL A 33 1.76 -22.93 8.18
CA VAL A 33 2.01 -22.12 6.98
C VAL A 33 1.82 -23.02 5.76
N ASP A 34 0.84 -22.69 4.92
CA ASP A 34 0.54 -23.43 3.70
C ASP A 34 0.68 -22.50 2.49
N THR A 35 1.37 -22.96 1.44
CA THR A 35 1.40 -22.23 0.16
C THR A 35 0.11 -22.52 -0.60
N ASN A 36 -0.80 -21.54 -0.65
CA ASN A 36 -2.06 -21.68 -1.35
C ASN A 36 -1.94 -21.13 -2.77
N LEU A 37 -1.83 -22.04 -3.74
CA LEU A 37 -1.97 -21.73 -5.15
C LEU A 37 -3.46 -21.46 -5.43
N ILE A 38 -3.94 -20.28 -5.09
CA ILE A 38 -5.28 -19.85 -5.49
C ILE A 38 -5.30 -19.80 -7.03
N ARG A 39 -5.91 -20.80 -7.66
CA ARG A 39 -6.28 -20.73 -9.09
C ARG A 39 -7.39 -19.67 -9.22
N VAL A 40 -6.99 -18.40 -9.34
CA VAL A 40 -7.92 -17.34 -9.74
C VAL A 40 -8.27 -17.59 -11.20
N LYS A 41 -9.51 -18.03 -11.46
CA LYS A 41 -9.98 -18.47 -12.79
C LYS A 41 -10.10 -17.33 -13.83
N ALA A 42 -9.66 -16.11 -13.52
CA ALA A 42 -9.95 -14.94 -14.34
C ALA A 42 -8.86 -13.86 -14.39
N ASP A 43 -7.68 -14.06 -13.77
CA ASP A 43 -6.66 -13.02 -13.79
C ASP A 43 -5.25 -13.62 -13.96
N ILE A 44 -4.52 -13.10 -14.95
CA ILE A 44 -3.23 -13.61 -15.44
C ILE A 44 -2.10 -13.38 -14.41
N ARG A 45 -2.37 -12.64 -13.31
CA ARG A 45 -1.44 -12.43 -12.21
C ARG A 45 -1.49 -13.58 -11.20
N LYS A 46 -0.89 -14.72 -11.56
CA LYS A 46 -0.60 -15.85 -10.67
C LYS A 46 0.51 -15.50 -9.67
N THR A 47 0.25 -14.68 -8.66
CA THR A 47 1.10 -14.66 -7.47
C THR A 47 0.55 -15.67 -6.46
N PRO A 48 1.35 -16.67 -6.03
CA PRO A 48 0.92 -17.59 -4.97
C PRO A 48 0.58 -16.78 -3.73
N SER A 49 -0.45 -17.19 -2.99
CA SER A 49 -0.77 -16.59 -1.69
C SER A 49 -0.36 -17.55 -0.59
N TYR A 50 0.17 -17.05 0.52
CA TYR A 50 0.45 -17.87 1.68
C TYR A 50 -0.74 -17.84 2.63
N ARG A 51 -1.14 -19.01 3.13
CA ARG A 51 -2.10 -19.14 4.22
C ARG A 51 -1.30 -19.35 5.50
N VAL A 52 -1.42 -18.42 6.43
CA VAL A 52 -0.79 -18.51 7.75
C VAL A 52 -1.90 -18.69 8.78
N THR A 53 -1.80 -19.75 9.57
CA THR A 53 -2.75 -20.03 10.66
C THR A 53 -2.11 -19.63 11.98
N MET A 54 -2.82 -18.81 12.75
CA MET A 54 -2.41 -18.35 14.08
C MET A 54 -3.63 -18.36 14.99
N GLN A 55 -3.52 -18.91 16.20
CA GLN A 55 -4.63 -19.03 17.15
C GLN A 55 -5.86 -19.73 16.54
N ASN A 56 -5.66 -20.80 15.75
CA ASN A 56 -6.72 -21.48 14.98
C ASN A 56 -7.48 -20.61 13.96
N VAL A 57 -7.01 -19.39 13.67
CA VAL A 57 -7.59 -18.50 12.65
C VAL A 57 -6.70 -18.48 11.40
N CYS A 58 -7.34 -18.55 10.23
CA CYS A 58 -6.64 -18.49 8.95
C CYS A 58 -6.50 -17.05 8.44
N TYR A 59 -5.27 -16.68 8.12
CA TYR A 59 -4.91 -15.41 7.51
C TYR A 59 -4.23 -15.64 6.16
N PHE A 60 -4.36 -14.69 5.26
CA PHE A 60 -3.76 -14.73 3.93
C PHE A 60 -2.71 -13.63 3.78
N VAL A 61 -1.54 -13.99 3.26
CA VAL A 61 -0.50 -13.05 2.83
C VAL A 61 -0.45 -13.09 1.31
N THR A 62 -0.55 -11.93 0.66
CA THR A 62 -0.39 -11.81 -0.78
C THR A 62 0.76 -10.88 -1.11
N ALA A 63 1.38 -11.08 -2.28
CA ALA A 63 2.45 -10.21 -2.78
C ALA A 63 2.04 -8.74 -2.96
N SER A 64 0.73 -8.46 -2.93
CA SER A 64 0.24 -7.08 -3.01
C SER A 64 0.12 -6.38 -1.66
N ASP A 65 0.14 -7.14 -0.56
CA ASP A 65 -0.12 -6.62 0.80
C ASP A 65 1.16 -6.35 1.60
N VAL A 66 2.27 -6.98 1.22
CA VAL A 66 3.62 -6.82 1.79
C VAL A 66 4.60 -6.39 0.72
N ASP A 67 5.79 -5.95 1.11
CA ASP A 67 6.86 -5.63 0.16
C ASP A 67 7.30 -6.88 -0.63
N GLU A 68 7.77 -6.71 -1.86
CA GLU A 68 8.10 -7.81 -2.78
C GLU A 68 9.25 -8.66 -2.25
N ASP A 69 10.28 -8.01 -1.71
CA ASP A 69 11.42 -8.70 -1.11
C ASP A 69 11.09 -9.31 0.25
N ALA A 70 10.15 -8.70 0.99
CA ALA A 70 9.63 -9.26 2.23
C ALA A 70 8.75 -10.49 1.98
N PHE A 71 8.01 -10.52 0.86
CA PHE A 71 7.15 -11.64 0.47
C PHE A 71 7.94 -12.93 0.28
N LYS A 72 9.15 -12.85 -0.29
CA LYS A 72 10.04 -14.01 -0.45
C LYS A 72 10.46 -14.63 0.89
N GLN A 73 10.49 -13.84 1.95
CA GLN A 73 10.92 -14.30 3.27
C GLN A 73 9.83 -15.07 4.03
N ILE A 74 8.59 -15.11 3.52
CA ILE A 74 7.49 -15.88 4.12
C ILE A 74 7.81 -17.38 4.20
N GLU A 75 8.60 -17.90 3.24
CA GLU A 75 9.06 -19.30 3.27
C GLU A 75 9.92 -19.64 4.50
N GLN A 76 10.48 -18.64 5.17
CA GLN A 76 11.27 -18.81 6.38
C GLN A 76 10.42 -18.93 7.65
N LEU A 77 9.11 -18.64 7.57
CA LEU A 77 8.19 -18.81 8.69
C LEU A 77 8.02 -20.30 9.00
N LYS A 78 8.16 -20.64 10.28
CA LYS A 78 7.99 -22.01 10.78
C LYS A 78 6.87 -22.06 11.83
N PRO A 79 6.11 -23.18 11.88
CA PRO A 79 5.24 -23.47 13.02
C PRO A 79 6.00 -23.37 14.35
N GLY A 80 5.34 -22.83 15.38
CA GLY A 80 5.90 -22.59 16.71
C GLY A 80 6.66 -21.27 16.87
N MET A 81 6.86 -20.49 15.82
CA MET A 81 7.50 -19.17 15.93
C MET A 81 6.56 -18.15 16.60
N PRO A 82 7.02 -17.43 17.64
CA PRO A 82 6.29 -16.28 18.18
C PRO A 82 6.40 -15.12 17.19
N VAL A 83 5.26 -14.58 16.78
CA VAL A 83 5.17 -13.48 15.83
C VAL A 83 4.14 -12.45 16.29
N ARG A 84 4.41 -11.19 15.94
CA ARG A 84 3.39 -10.14 15.89
C ARG A 84 2.99 -9.94 14.45
N ALA A 85 1.69 -9.94 14.19
CA ALA A 85 1.16 -9.72 12.86
C ALA A 85 0.17 -8.57 12.89
N CYS A 86 0.27 -7.67 11.92
CA CYS A 86 -0.77 -6.69 11.65
C CYS A 86 -1.68 -7.26 10.57
N THR A 87 -2.96 -7.33 10.90
CA THR A 87 -3.99 -7.96 10.08
C THR A 87 -5.07 -6.97 9.72
N PHE A 88 -5.79 -7.21 8.64
CA PHE A 88 -6.93 -6.42 8.23
C PHE A 88 -7.92 -7.29 7.48
N GLU A 89 -9.17 -6.86 7.39
CA GLU A 89 -10.17 -7.57 6.60
C GLU A 89 -10.30 -6.95 5.21
N HIS A 90 -10.27 -7.79 4.19
CA HIS A 90 -10.47 -7.36 2.80
C HIS A 90 -11.33 -8.38 2.04
N ARG A 91 -12.50 -7.93 1.58
CA ARG A 91 -13.48 -8.74 0.83
C ARG A 91 -13.85 -10.05 1.57
N GLY A 92 -14.10 -9.97 2.87
CA GLY A 92 -14.47 -11.11 3.72
C GLY A 92 -13.32 -12.08 4.03
N ARG A 93 -12.07 -11.71 3.74
CA ARG A 93 -10.88 -12.50 4.10
C ARG A 93 -9.98 -11.71 5.03
N ARG A 94 -9.45 -12.38 6.05
CA ARG A 94 -8.42 -11.81 6.93
C ARG A 94 -7.08 -11.88 6.23
N ARG A 95 -6.45 -10.72 6.05
CA ARG A 95 -5.16 -10.56 5.42
C ARG A 95 -4.13 -10.07 6.41
N ILE A 96 -2.88 -10.32 6.11
CA ILE A 96 -1.74 -9.84 6.86
C ILE A 96 -1.07 -8.72 6.07
N ALA A 97 -0.88 -7.58 6.72
CA ALA A 97 -0.15 -6.44 6.16
C ALA A 97 1.35 -6.50 6.48
N TRP A 98 1.74 -7.10 7.61
CA TRP A 98 3.13 -7.36 7.97
C TRP A 98 3.23 -8.39 9.09
N ILE A 99 4.39 -9.03 9.22
CA ILE A 99 4.71 -9.98 10.30
C ILE A 99 6.09 -9.63 10.85
N ARG A 100 6.24 -9.65 12.17
CA ARG A 100 7.52 -9.44 12.84
C ARG A 100 7.78 -10.52 13.88
N SER A 101 8.98 -11.04 13.88
CA SER A 101 9.54 -12.01 14.82
C SER A 101 11.00 -11.60 15.09
N ASP A 102 11.59 -12.08 16.18
CA ASP A 102 12.96 -11.70 16.56
C ASP A 102 14.00 -12.03 15.49
N LYS A 103 13.70 -13.04 14.67
CA LYS A 103 14.59 -13.52 13.60
C LYS A 103 14.11 -13.15 12.19
N LEU A 104 12.90 -12.62 12.05
CA LEU A 104 12.30 -12.38 10.74
C LEU A 104 11.38 -11.16 10.74
N ALA A 105 11.54 -10.31 9.73
CA ALA A 105 10.74 -9.11 9.55
C ALA A 105 10.15 -9.06 8.14
N ILE A 106 8.88 -9.43 8.01
CA ILE A 106 8.12 -9.30 6.76
C ILE A 106 7.50 -7.91 6.76
N ALA A 107 8.19 -6.98 6.10
CA ALA A 107 7.81 -5.58 6.05
C ALA A 107 6.48 -5.34 5.29
N PRO A 108 5.71 -4.33 5.69
CA PRO A 108 4.53 -3.91 4.96
C PRO A 108 4.86 -3.33 3.58
N TYR A 109 3.86 -3.31 2.71
CA TYR A 109 3.97 -2.65 1.42
C TYR A 109 4.34 -1.18 1.57
N ASP A 110 5.42 -0.73 0.91
CA ASP A 110 5.90 0.65 0.99
C ASP A 110 5.01 1.63 0.21
N VAL A 111 3.90 2.00 0.87
CA VAL A 111 2.95 3.00 0.39
C VAL A 111 3.63 4.36 0.15
N VAL A 112 4.64 4.72 0.94
CA VAL A 112 5.27 6.04 0.86
C VAL A 112 6.13 6.15 -0.39
N ALA A 113 7.01 5.17 -0.61
CA ALA A 113 7.81 5.11 -1.83
C ALA A 113 6.92 5.01 -3.07
N GLN A 114 5.88 4.19 -3.04
CA GLN A 114 4.95 4.06 -4.16
C GLN A 114 4.21 5.38 -4.46
N THR A 115 3.74 6.09 -3.43
CA THR A 115 3.11 7.40 -3.59
C THR A 115 4.07 8.39 -4.25
N ARG A 116 5.33 8.45 -3.78
CA ARG A 116 6.36 9.34 -4.37
C ARG A 116 6.63 8.99 -5.83
N ARG A 117 6.74 7.71 -6.18
CA ARG A 117 6.94 7.23 -7.56
C ARG A 117 5.76 7.61 -8.46
N ASN A 118 4.53 7.44 -8.00
CA ASN A 118 3.36 7.80 -8.79
C ASN A 118 3.25 9.32 -8.97
N LEU A 119 3.58 10.12 -7.95
CA LEU A 119 3.62 11.58 -8.06
C LEU A 119 4.70 12.06 -9.02
N SER A 120 5.91 11.49 -8.95
CA SER A 120 6.98 11.83 -9.89
C SER A 120 6.62 11.43 -11.31
N LEU A 121 6.04 10.24 -11.50
CA LEU A 121 5.57 9.77 -12.80
C LEU A 121 4.47 10.68 -13.35
N LEU A 122 3.52 11.11 -12.52
CA LEU A 122 2.48 12.06 -12.91
C LEU A 122 3.09 13.40 -13.37
N ALA A 123 4.04 13.93 -12.61
CA ALA A 123 4.71 15.19 -12.95
C ALA A 123 5.45 15.09 -14.29
N TRP A 124 6.27 14.05 -14.48
CA TRP A 124 6.99 13.81 -15.73
C TRP A 124 6.06 13.57 -16.91
N ALA A 125 5.05 12.70 -16.75
CA ALA A 125 4.11 12.39 -17.81
C ALA A 125 3.29 13.61 -18.22
N SER A 126 2.88 14.46 -17.27
CA SER A 126 2.18 15.72 -17.56
C SER A 126 3.06 16.72 -18.33
N CYS A 127 4.34 16.85 -17.95
CA CYS A 127 5.30 17.71 -18.65
C CYS A 127 5.53 17.23 -20.09
N LEU A 128 5.79 15.94 -20.27
CA LEU A 128 5.99 15.35 -21.59
C LEU A 128 4.73 15.43 -22.46
N LEU A 129 3.54 15.33 -21.87
CA LEU A 129 2.28 15.49 -22.59
C LEU A 129 2.16 16.92 -23.15
N VAL A 130 2.39 17.95 -22.34
CA VAL A 130 2.35 19.35 -22.79
C VAL A 130 3.39 19.61 -23.88
N LEU A 131 4.61 19.11 -23.70
CA LEU A 131 5.67 19.23 -24.70
C LEU A 131 5.29 18.53 -26.02
N SER A 132 4.72 17.33 -25.93
CA SER A 132 4.29 16.56 -27.10
C SER A 132 3.17 17.28 -27.88
N MET A 133 2.21 17.89 -27.18
CA MET A 133 1.15 18.69 -27.80
C MET A 133 1.72 19.95 -28.46
N GLY A 134 2.64 20.66 -27.80
CA GLY A 134 3.31 21.84 -28.36
C GLY A 134 4.11 21.51 -29.63
N LEU A 135 4.87 20.42 -29.59
CA LEU A 135 5.62 19.91 -30.75
C LEU A 135 4.70 19.49 -31.90
N ALA A 136 3.61 18.78 -31.60
CA ALA A 136 2.64 18.37 -32.61
C ALA A 136 2.00 19.57 -33.30
N ALA A 137 1.59 20.59 -32.54
CA ALA A 137 1.00 21.81 -33.06
C ALA A 137 1.98 22.63 -33.91
N ALA A 138 3.22 22.80 -33.44
CA ALA A 138 4.26 23.51 -34.19
C ALA A 138 4.64 22.78 -35.49
N ALA A 139 4.79 21.45 -35.42
CA ALA A 139 5.10 20.62 -36.59
C ALA A 139 3.97 20.59 -37.62
N LEU A 140 2.70 20.61 -37.18
CA LEU A 140 1.56 20.78 -38.07
C LEU A 140 1.60 22.13 -38.78
N HIS A 141 1.90 23.20 -38.04
CA HIS A 141 1.98 24.54 -38.60
C HIS A 141 3.12 24.70 -39.62
N SER A 142 4.25 24.01 -39.42
CA SER A 142 5.39 24.02 -40.34
C SER A 142 5.30 23.00 -41.48
N GLY A 143 4.27 22.15 -41.52
CA GLY A 143 4.09 21.11 -42.54
C GLY A 143 4.89 19.83 -42.31
N TRP A 144 5.48 19.64 -41.13
CA TRP A 144 6.29 18.47 -40.77
C TRP A 144 5.40 17.33 -40.25
N ALA A 145 4.66 16.71 -41.16
CA ALA A 145 3.66 15.67 -40.84
C ALA A 145 4.24 14.49 -40.05
N PHE A 146 5.46 14.04 -40.39
CA PHE A 146 6.12 12.92 -39.69
C PHE A 146 6.41 13.24 -38.22
N VAL A 147 6.93 14.44 -37.94
CA VAL A 147 7.24 14.88 -36.57
C VAL A 147 5.97 15.07 -35.76
N SER A 148 4.91 15.59 -36.38
CA SER A 148 3.60 15.70 -35.73
C SER A 148 3.03 14.33 -35.34
N ALA A 149 3.10 13.34 -36.25
CA ALA A 149 2.64 11.98 -35.96
C ALA A 149 3.42 11.36 -34.79
N LEU A 150 4.75 11.51 -34.78
CA LEU A 150 5.61 10.96 -33.73
C LEU A 150 5.36 11.65 -32.36
N ALA A 151 5.17 12.96 -32.35
CA ALA A 151 4.80 13.72 -31.17
C ALA A 151 3.43 13.29 -30.63
N THR A 152 2.47 13.02 -31.51
CA THR A 152 1.13 12.53 -31.12
C THR A 152 1.20 11.16 -30.45
N VAL A 153 2.01 10.24 -30.99
CA VAL A 153 2.25 8.91 -30.37
C VAL A 153 2.87 9.07 -28.97
N ALA A 154 3.87 9.95 -28.82
CA ALA A 154 4.44 10.26 -27.50
C ALA A 154 3.40 10.84 -26.54
N GLY A 155 2.48 11.68 -27.03
CA GLY A 155 1.33 12.20 -26.28
C GLY A 155 0.39 11.10 -25.77
N ILE A 156 0.09 10.09 -26.60
CA ILE A 156 -0.76 8.96 -26.20
C ILE A 156 -0.08 8.13 -25.09
N VAL A 157 1.21 7.83 -25.25
CA VAL A 157 1.96 7.05 -24.25
C VAL A 157 2.05 7.80 -22.92
N THR A 158 2.29 9.12 -22.97
CA THR A 158 2.35 9.96 -21.76
C THR A 158 0.99 10.09 -21.08
N LEU A 159 -0.10 10.18 -21.84
CA LEU A 159 -1.47 10.13 -21.30
C LEU A 159 -1.78 8.78 -20.62
N MET A 160 -1.33 7.66 -21.18
CA MET A 160 -1.45 6.37 -20.50
C MET A 160 -0.65 6.36 -19.19
N GLY A 161 0.55 6.96 -19.18
CA GLY A 161 1.35 7.14 -17.98
C GLY A 161 0.63 7.95 -16.89
N THR A 162 0.03 9.08 -17.24
CA THR A 162 -0.73 9.89 -16.27
C THR A 162 -1.93 9.13 -15.69
N LEU A 163 -2.67 8.40 -16.53
CA LEU A 163 -3.80 7.56 -16.07
C LEU A 163 -3.35 6.48 -15.08
N LEU A 164 -2.21 5.81 -15.36
CA LEU A 164 -1.65 4.81 -14.45
C LEU A 164 -1.22 5.43 -13.12
N ALA A 165 -0.57 6.60 -13.12
CA ALA A 165 -0.21 7.30 -11.89
C ALA A 165 -1.44 7.69 -11.06
N ILE A 166 -2.49 8.21 -11.70
CA ILE A 166 -3.75 8.56 -11.04
C ILE A 166 -4.42 7.32 -10.46
N GLY A 167 -4.47 6.22 -11.21
CA GLY A 167 -4.99 4.93 -10.74
C GLY A 167 -4.25 4.43 -9.51
N GLY A 168 -2.92 4.46 -9.54
CA GLY A 168 -2.07 4.06 -8.41
C GLY A 168 -2.25 4.94 -7.17
N LEU A 169 -2.39 6.26 -7.34
CA LEU A 169 -2.67 7.19 -6.24
C LEU A 169 -4.07 6.98 -5.65
N SER A 170 -5.04 6.68 -6.50
CA SER A 170 -6.42 6.42 -6.10
C SER A 170 -6.51 5.15 -5.26
N ASP A 171 -5.90 4.05 -5.69
CA ASP A 171 -5.91 2.78 -4.94
C ASP A 171 -5.33 2.95 -3.52
N LEU A 172 -4.29 3.76 -3.37
CA LEU A 172 -3.69 4.09 -2.07
C LEU A 172 -4.60 4.95 -1.17
N ILE A 173 -5.48 5.77 -1.74
CA ILE A 173 -6.50 6.51 -1.00
C ILE A 173 -7.63 5.56 -0.57
N PHE A 174 -8.00 4.61 -1.42
CA PHE A 174 -9.06 3.64 -1.15
C PHE A 174 -8.63 2.50 -0.22
N GLN A 175 -7.33 2.37 0.11
CA GLN A 175 -6.80 1.35 1.01
C GLN A 175 -6.13 1.94 2.26
N PRO A 176 -6.88 2.61 3.16
CA PRO A 176 -6.33 3.21 4.38
C PRO A 176 -5.67 2.18 5.31
N GLN A 177 -6.12 0.91 5.29
CA GLN A 177 -5.48 -0.18 6.04
C GLN A 177 -3.98 -0.33 5.74
N ARG A 178 -3.52 -0.05 4.50
CA ARG A 178 -2.10 -0.12 4.14
C ARG A 178 -1.29 1.01 4.77
N ARG A 179 -1.89 2.21 4.85
CA ARG A 179 -1.28 3.36 5.53
C ARG A 179 -1.17 3.11 7.03
N GLU A 180 -2.24 2.62 7.64
CA GLU A 180 -2.26 2.25 9.07
C GLU A 180 -1.21 1.18 9.37
N ALA A 181 -1.11 0.15 8.52
CA ALA A 181 -0.09 -0.90 8.63
C ALA A 181 1.33 -0.33 8.55
N GLN A 182 1.64 0.52 7.57
CA GLN A 182 2.95 1.18 7.42
C GLN A 182 3.29 2.07 8.63
N GLN A 183 2.31 2.78 9.20
CA GLN A 183 2.51 3.63 10.37
C GLN A 183 2.79 2.83 11.65
N SER A 184 2.17 1.66 11.80
CA SER A 184 2.38 0.78 12.96
C SER A 184 3.72 0.05 12.96
N TRP A 185 4.39 -0.05 11.79
CA TRP A 185 5.60 -0.85 11.62
C TRP A 185 6.83 -0.38 12.42
N PRO A 186 7.22 0.92 12.41
CA PRO A 186 8.44 1.36 13.07
C PRO A 186 8.41 1.20 14.59
N GLY A 187 7.21 1.29 15.20
CA GLY A 187 7.00 1.17 16.64
C GLY A 187 6.73 -0.26 17.13
N ALA A 188 6.61 -1.23 16.22
CA ALA A 188 6.31 -2.62 16.60
C ALA A 188 7.57 -3.31 17.16
N PRO A 189 7.51 -3.93 18.35
CA PRO A 189 8.64 -4.70 18.88
C PRO A 189 8.96 -5.92 18.01
N SER A 190 10.21 -6.39 18.05
CA SER A 190 10.67 -7.53 17.23
C SER A 190 9.99 -8.84 17.57
N GLY A 191 9.62 -9.07 18.81
CA GLY A 191 9.01 -10.30 19.29
C GLY A 191 8.14 -10.05 20.52
N PHE A 192 7.49 -11.10 21.00
CA PHE A 192 6.79 -11.11 22.28
C PHE A 192 7.24 -12.35 23.04
N ASP A 193 7.60 -12.17 24.31
CA ASP A 193 7.93 -13.28 25.19
C ASP A 193 6.66 -14.04 25.53
N VAL A 194 6.47 -15.19 24.88
CA VAL A 194 5.48 -16.16 25.33
C VAL A 194 6.01 -16.75 26.62
N GLU A 195 5.66 -16.14 27.75
CA GLU A 195 5.90 -16.69 29.08
C GLU A 195 5.19 -18.05 29.12
N ARG A 196 5.96 -19.12 28.92
CA ARG A 196 5.47 -20.50 29.06
C ARG A 196 5.15 -20.69 30.53
N SER A 197 3.88 -20.52 30.90
CA SER A 197 3.34 -21.12 32.11
C SER A 197 3.48 -22.64 31.94
N ARG A 198 4.60 -23.20 32.39
CA ARG A 198 4.75 -24.65 32.52
C ARG A 198 3.89 -25.10 33.70
N PRO A 199 3.09 -26.17 33.57
CA PRO A 199 2.54 -26.88 34.72
C PRO A 199 3.66 -27.56 35.52
#